data_AF-A0A378AEY3-F1
#
_entry.id   AF-A0A378AEY3-F1
#
_cell.length_a   1.000
_cell.length_b   1.000
_cell.length_c   1.000
_cell.angle_alpha   90.00
_cell.angle_beta   90.00
_cell.angle_gamma   90.00
#
_symmetry.space_group_name_H-M   'P 1'
#
loop_
_entity.id
_entity.type
_entity.pdbx_description
1 polymer ?
#
loop_
_entity_poly.entity_id
_entity_poly.type
_entity_poly.pdbx_seq_one_letter_code
_entity_poly.pdbx_strand_id
1 'polypeptide(L)'
;MWAVDKPITATLIKDIVAGINAKFREMKTAGYIVDATCWFDESANDAATLKAGKLYIDYDYTPVPPLENLTLRQRITDKYLANLVSSVNSN
;
A
#
# COMPACT_ATOMS: atom_id res chain seq x y z
N MET A 1 -20.94 3.28 -0.80
CA MET A 1 -20.89 4.73 -0.59
C MET A 1 -21.77 5.07 0.62
N TRP A 2 -21.24 5.08 1.86
CA TRP A 2 -22.05 5.20 3.09
C TRP A 2 -22.12 6.63 3.67
N ALA A 3 -21.17 7.49 3.30
CA ALA A 3 -21.02 8.83 3.83
C ALA A 3 -21.74 9.91 3.00
N VAL A 4 -22.24 9.58 1.82
CA VAL A 4 -23.00 10.49 0.96
C VAL A 4 -24.34 10.84 1.64
N ASP A 5 -24.80 12.07 1.42
CA ASP A 5 -26.00 12.68 2.03
C ASP A 5 -25.98 12.83 3.56
N LYS A 6 -24.84 12.57 4.21
CA LYS A 6 -24.66 12.86 5.64
C LYS A 6 -24.16 14.29 5.86
N PRO A 7 -24.52 14.93 6.99
CA PRO A 7 -23.98 16.24 7.35
C PRO A 7 -22.45 16.20 7.48
N ILE A 8 -21.76 17.15 6.84
CA ILE A 8 -20.31 17.31 6.96
C ILE A 8 -20.00 17.77 8.39
N THR A 9 -19.50 16.84 9.20
CA THR A 9 -19.06 17.08 10.59
C THR A 9 -17.62 16.64 10.76
N ALA A 10 -16.93 17.21 11.74
CA ALA A 10 -15.55 16.80 12.05
C ALA A 10 -15.44 15.29 12.34
N THR A 11 -16.45 14.71 13.00
CA THR A 11 -16.51 13.27 13.25
C THR A 11 -16.63 12.48 11.95
N LEU A 12 -17.53 12.89 11.03
CA LEU A 12 -17.67 12.22 9.74
C LEU A 12 -16.37 12.24 8.94
N ILE A 13 -15.66 13.37 8.89
CA ILE A 13 -14.37 13.49 8.19
C ILE A 13 -13.35 12.51 8.80
N LYS A 14 -13.23 12.49 10.13
CA LYS A 14 -12.32 11.57 10.84
C LYS A 14 -12.67 10.11 10.56
N ASP A 15 -13.95 9.75 10.57
CA ASP A 15 -14.41 8.39 10.31
C ASP A 15 -14.11 7.95 8.88
N ILE A 16 -14.27 8.84 7.90
CA ILE A 16 -13.91 8.58 6.49
C ILE A 16 -12.41 8.32 6.39
N VAL A 17 -11.57 9.21 6.92
CA VAL A 17 -10.10 9.08 6.86
C VAL A 17 -9.64 7.80 7.58
N ALA A 18 -10.19 7.51 8.75
CA ALA A 18 -9.87 6.30 9.50
C ALA A 18 -10.30 5.02 8.75
N GLY A 19 -11.48 5.04 8.13
CA GLY A 19 -12.00 3.92 7.33
C GLY A 19 -11.17 3.66 6.07
N ILE A 20 -10.78 4.70 5.34
CA ILE A 20 -9.92 4.58 4.15
C ILE A 20 -8.55 4.01 4.54
N ASN A 21 -7.91 4.57 5.58
CA ASN A 21 -6.62 4.06 6.06
C ASN A 21 -6.72 2.63 6.58
N ALA A 22 -7.84 2.22 7.18
CA ALA A 22 -8.08 0.83 7.55
C ALA A 22 -8.14 -0.08 6.31
N LYS A 23 -8.79 0.37 5.23
CA LYS A 23 -8.83 -0.39 3.98
C LYS A 23 -7.46 -0.50 3.31
N PHE A 24 -6.66 0.56 3.34
CA PHE A 24 -5.29 0.52 2.84
C PHE A 24 -4.39 -0.45 3.60
N ARG A 25 -4.53 -0.54 4.94
CA ARG A 25 -3.83 -1.58 5.72
C ARG A 25 -4.22 -2.98 5.26
N GLU A 26 -5.51 -3.24 5.05
CA GLU A 26 -5.98 -4.50 4.47
C GLU A 26 -5.35 -4.80 3.11
N MET A 27 -5.34 -3.82 2.20
CA MET A 27 -4.79 -3.98 0.86
C MET A 27 -3.27 -4.22 0.86
N LYS A 28 -2.54 -3.55 1.77
CA LYS A 28 -1.11 -3.76 1.98
C LYS A 28 -0.84 -5.17 2.50
N THR A 29 -1.58 -5.62 3.52
CA THR A 29 -1.46 -6.99 4.05
C THR A 29 -1.79 -8.04 2.99
N ALA A 30 -2.75 -7.78 2.11
CA ALA A 30 -3.10 -8.66 1.01
C ALA A 30 -2.15 -8.57 -0.20
N GLY A 31 -1.14 -7.70 -0.17
CA GLY A 31 -0.14 -7.56 -1.22
C GLY A 31 -0.63 -6.88 -2.50
N TYR A 32 -1.73 -6.13 -2.45
CA TYR A 32 -2.24 -5.38 -3.61
C TYR A 32 -1.50 -4.06 -3.84
N ILE A 33 -0.99 -3.46 -2.77
CA ILE A 33 -0.25 -2.20 -2.77
C ILE A 33 1.00 -2.34 -1.90
N VAL A 34 2.00 -1.51 -2.17
CA VAL A 34 3.20 -1.40 -1.33
C VAL A 34 2.89 -0.60 -0.07
N ASP A 35 2.28 0.57 -0.24
CA ASP A 35 1.80 1.41 0.86
C ASP A 35 0.78 2.45 0.38
N ALA A 36 0.05 3.04 1.32
CA ALA A 36 -0.86 4.16 1.06
C ALA A 36 -1.22 4.90 2.35
N THR A 37 -1.44 6.21 2.25
CA THR A 37 -1.95 7.04 3.34
C THR A 37 -3.06 7.96 2.83
N CYS A 38 -4.06 8.20 3.68
CA CYS A 38 -5.13 9.15 3.43
C CYS A 38 -5.20 10.17 4.56
N TRP A 39 -5.46 11.43 4.23
CA TRP A 39 -5.58 12.54 5.19
C TRP A 39 -6.58 13.60 4.71
N PHE A 40 -6.92 14.51 5.63
CA PHE A 40 -7.71 15.70 5.34
C PHE A 40 -6.77 16.89 5.21
N ASP A 41 -6.76 17.54 4.04
CA ASP A 41 -6.04 18.81 3.84
C ASP A 41 -7.02 20.00 3.95
N GLU A 42 -6.73 20.91 4.87
CA GLU A 42 -7.49 22.14 5.05
C GLU A 42 -7.37 23.08 3.84
N SER A 43 -6.23 23.05 3.14
CA SER A 43 -5.98 23.91 1.98
C SER A 43 -6.92 23.59 0.80
N ALA A 44 -7.30 22.32 0.67
CA ALA A 44 -8.25 21.85 -0.34
C ALA A 44 -9.72 22.02 0.08
N ASN A 45 -10.01 22.38 1.33
CA ASN A 45 -11.34 22.39 1.92
C ASN A 45 -11.69 23.75 2.55
N ASP A 46 -11.70 24.80 1.73
CA ASP A 46 -12.08 26.13 2.17
C ASP A 46 -13.59 26.24 2.54
N ALA A 47 -13.95 27.35 3.19
CA ALA A 47 -15.32 27.56 3.65
C ALA A 47 -16.36 27.61 2.52
N ALA A 48 -15.98 28.08 1.31
CA ALA A 48 -16.86 28.13 0.16
C ALA A 48 -17.18 26.72 -0.37
N THR A 49 -16.16 25.86 -0.41
CA THR A 49 -16.24 24.46 -0.82
C THR A 49 -17.14 23.65 0.12
N LEU A 50 -16.91 23.78 1.43
CA LEU A 50 -17.71 23.07 2.44
C LEU A 50 -19.18 23.54 2.44
N LYS A 51 -19.44 24.84 2.26
CA LYS A 51 -20.81 25.38 2.11
C LYS A 51 -21.53 24.84 0.88
N ALA A 52 -20.79 24.51 -0.18
CA ALA A 52 -21.33 23.87 -1.38
C ALA A 52 -21.56 22.35 -1.20
N GLY A 53 -21.36 21.80 0.00
CA GLY A 53 -21.54 20.38 0.28
C GLY A 53 -20.44 19.49 -0.32
N LYS A 54 -19.30 20.08 -0.69
CA LYS A 54 -18.15 19.35 -1.25
C LYS A 54 -17.14 19.08 -0.15
N LEU A 55 -16.52 17.91 -0.21
CA LEU A 55 -15.45 17.49 0.70
C LEU A 55 -14.38 16.79 -0.12
N TYR A 56 -13.15 17.28 -0.03
CA TYR A 56 -11.98 16.66 -0.64
C TYR A 56 -11.20 15.89 0.44
N ILE A 57 -10.83 14.66 0.10
CA ILE A 57 -10.01 13.79 0.93
C ILE A 57 -8.84 13.34 0.07
N ASP A 58 -7.65 13.68 0.51
CA ASP A 58 -6.43 13.37 -0.23
C ASP A 58 -5.89 12.01 0.19
N TYR A 59 -5.24 11.36 -0.76
CA TYR A 59 -4.53 10.12 -0.52
C TYR A 59 -3.39 9.94 -1.51
N ASP A 60 -2.35 9.27 -1.05
CA ASP A 60 -1.30 8.71 -1.88
C ASP A 60 -1.33 7.19 -1.79
N TYR A 61 -0.87 6.52 -2.84
CA TYR A 61 -0.65 5.08 -2.81
C TYR A 61 0.42 4.66 -3.82
N THR A 62 1.12 3.58 -3.50
CA THR A 62 2.07 2.94 -4.40
C THR A 62 1.56 1.53 -4.74
N PRO A 63 1.19 1.26 -6.00
CA PRO A 63 0.80 -0.09 -6.42
C PRO A 63 2.02 -1.03 -6.41
N VAL A 64 1.78 -2.34 -6.32
CA VAL A 64 2.85 -3.32 -6.49
C VAL A 64 3.32 -3.31 -7.96
N PRO A 65 4.61 -3.06 -8.24
CA PRO A 65 5.10 -3.04 -9.61
C PRO A 65 5.09 -4.46 -10.21
N PRO A 66 4.73 -4.61 -11.50
CA PRO A 66 4.84 -5.89 -12.18
C PRO A 66 6.32 -6.27 -12.37
N LEU A 67 6.64 -7.55 -12.19
CA LEU A 67 7.95 -8.09 -12.55
C LEU A 67 8.02 -8.30 -14.06
N GLU A 68 8.17 -7.22 -14.82
CA GLU A 68 8.18 -7.26 -16.29
C GLU A 68 9.45 -7.88 -16.87
N ASN A 69 10.58 -7.75 -16.17
CA ASN A 69 11.85 -8.29 -16.62
C ASN A 69 12.61 -8.98 -15.48
N LEU A 70 12.65 -10.31 -15.54
CA LEU A 70 13.44 -11.15 -14.66
C LEU A 70 14.69 -11.64 -15.38
N THR A 71 15.88 -11.17 -14.95
CA THR A 71 17.17 -11.63 -15.50
C THR A 71 17.86 -12.57 -14.52
N LEU A 72 18.16 -13.80 -14.97
CA LEU A 72 18.94 -14.76 -14.19
C LEU A 72 20.44 -14.45 -14.33
N ARG A 73 21.12 -14.26 -13.20
CA ARG A 73 22.58 -14.02 -13.16
C ARG A 73 23.31 -15.30 -12.75
N GLN A 74 23.79 -16.04 -13.74
CA GLN A 74 24.58 -17.25 -13.53
C GLN A 74 25.98 -16.93 -12.99
N ARG A 75 26.49 -17.77 -12.09
CA ARG A 75 27.89 -17.78 -11.65
C ARG A 75 28.38 -19.21 -11.66
N ILE A 76 29.54 -19.44 -12.27
CA ILE A 76 30.25 -20.73 -12.19
C ILE A 76 31.02 -20.73 -10.86
N THR A 77 30.91 -21.81 -10.08
CA THR A 77 31.57 -21.90 -8.78
C THR A 77 31.91 -23.33 -8.40
N ASP A 78 33.08 -23.49 -7.78
CA ASP A 78 33.57 -24.76 -7.25
C ASP A 78 33.23 -24.95 -5.76
N LYS A 79 32.50 -24.00 -5.14
CA LYS A 79 32.12 -24.03 -3.72
C LYS A 79 31.49 -25.36 -3.29
N TYR A 80 30.79 -26.01 -4.22
CA TYR A 80 30.06 -27.24 -3.97
C TYR A 80 30.90 -28.51 -4.13
N LEU A 81 32.10 -28.41 -4.71
CA LEU A 81 33.00 -29.55 -4.90
C LEU A 81 33.54 -30.08 -3.57
N ALA A 82 33.74 -29.22 -2.58
CA ALA A 82 34.16 -29.64 -1.24
C ALA A 82 33.12 -30.56 -0.56
N ASN A 83 31.83 -30.25 -0.72
CA ASN A 83 30.73 -31.04 -0.15
C ASN A 83 30.47 -32.32 -0.94
N LEU A 84 30.72 -32.30 -2.26
CA LEU A 84 30.60 -33.48 -3.12
C LEU A 84 31.50 -34.61 -2.62
N VAL A 85 32.76 -34.30 -2.29
CA VAL A 85 33.72 -35.30 -1.79
C VAL A 85 33.28 -35.90 -0.44
N SER A 86 32.71 -35.10 0.46
CA SER A 86 32.19 -35.60 1.73
C SER A 86 30.91 -36.44 1.59
N SER A 87 30.05 -36.15 0.61
CA SER A 87 28.80 -36.87 0.39
C SER A 87 28.99 -38.29 -0.16
N VAL A 88 30.14 -38.58 -0.79
CA VAL A 88 30.43 -39.92 -1.33
C VAL A 88 30.61 -40.96 -0.21
N ASN A 89 31.02 -40.55 0.99
CA ASN A 89 31.39 -41.46 2.08
C ASN A 89 30.40 -41.44 3.26
N SER A 90 29.33 -40.66 3.19
CA SER A 90 28.33 -40.56 4.26
C SER A 90 27.13 -41.45 3.91
N ASN A 91 27.04 -42.62 4.56
CA ASN A 91 25.89 -43.53 4.50
C ASN A 91 24.69 -42.98 5.27
#